data_AF-A0A7C7QPJ2-F1
#
_entry.id   AF-A0A7C7QPJ2-F1
#
_cell.length_a   1.000
_cell.length_b   1.000
_cell.length_c   1.000
_cell.angle_alpha   90.00
_cell.angle_beta   90.00
_cell.angle_gamma   90.00
#
_symmetry.space_group_name_H-M   'P 1'
#
loop_
_entity.id
_entity.type
_entity.pdbx_description
1 polymer ?
#
loop_
_entity_poly.entity_id
_entity_poly.type
_entity_poly.pdbx_seq_one_letter_code
_entity_poly.pdbx_strand_id
1 'polypeptide(L)' 'HPLPRVGEIHYAVDDDPRAAYFRQMENGMYIRMALLAAVLGKA' A
#
# COMPACT_ATOMS: atom_id res chain seq x y z
N HIS A 1 -6.58 2.41 3.04
CA HIS A 1 -6.24 3.56 3.91
C HIS A 1 -4.80 3.96 3.59
N PRO A 2 -4.51 5.23 3.26
CA PRO A 2 -3.18 5.64 2.84
C PRO A 2 -2.15 5.72 3.98
N LEU A 3 -2.58 5.64 5.24
CA LEU A 3 -1.77 5.80 6.46
C LEU A 3 -1.16 7.23 6.59
N PRO A 4 -0.65 7.63 7.79
CA PRO A 4 -0.79 6.94 9.07
C PRO A 4 -2.27 6.86 9.48
N ARG A 5 -2.63 5.81 10.24
CA ARG A 5 -3.91 5.81 10.94
C ARG A 5 -3.75 6.43 12.32
N VAL A 6 -4.77 7.13 12.80
CA VAL A 6 -4.79 7.74 14.14
C VAL A 6 -5.86 7.10 15.03
N GLY A 7 -7.12 7.16 14.61
CA GLY A 7 -8.27 6.62 15.35
C GLY A 7 -9.46 6.26 14.45
N GLU A 8 -9.36 6.52 13.16
CA GLU A 8 -10.36 6.25 12.13
C GLU A 8 -10.53 4.76 11.81
N ILE A 9 -9.55 3.92 12.17
CA ILE A 9 -9.60 2.47 11.98
C ILE A 9 -9.10 1.80 13.26
N HIS A 10 -10.00 1.08 13.94
CA HIS A 10 -9.67 0.32 15.14
C HIS A 10 -8.71 -0.84 14.82
N TYR A 11 -7.78 -1.15 15.72
CA TYR A 11 -6.79 -2.23 15.53
C TYR A 11 -7.40 -3.61 15.30
N ALA A 12 -8.58 -3.88 15.85
CA ALA A 12 -9.31 -5.13 15.61
C ALA A 12 -9.71 -5.37 14.13
N VAL A 13 -9.65 -4.33 13.30
CA VAL A 13 -9.89 -4.44 11.85
C VAL A 13 -8.68 -5.03 11.12
N ASP A 14 -7.50 -5.13 11.75
CA ASP A 14 -6.27 -5.67 11.13
C ASP A 14 -6.43 -7.14 10.74
N ASP A 15 -7.14 -7.91 11.57
CA ASP A 15 -7.38 -9.34 11.37
C ASP A 15 -8.57 -9.62 10.43
N ASP A 16 -9.31 -8.59 10.01
CA ASP A 16 -10.40 -8.77 9.04
C ASP A 16 -9.81 -9.05 7.66
N PRO A 17 -10.19 -10.15 6.98
CA PRO A 17 -9.65 -10.49 5.65
C PRO A 17 -9.93 -9.44 4.57
N ARG A 18 -10.85 -8.49 4.82
CA ARG A 18 -11.15 -7.37 3.93
C ARG A 18 -10.19 -6.20 4.12
N ALA A 19 -9.41 -6.16 5.20
CA ALA A 19 -8.40 -5.13 5.43
C ALA A 19 -7.33 -5.18 4.34
N ALA A 20 -7.15 -4.05 3.65
CA ALA A 20 -6.28 -3.98 2.48
C ALA A 20 -5.16 -2.95 2.61
N TYR A 21 -5.09 -2.17 3.69
CA TYR A 21 -4.16 -1.04 3.79
C TYR A 21 -2.69 -1.47 3.89
N PHE A 22 -2.37 -2.62 4.49
CA PHE A 22 -0.99 -3.14 4.48
C PHE A 22 -0.58 -3.63 3.09
N ARG A 23 -1.43 -4.44 2.44
CA ARG A 23 -1.26 -4.84 1.03
C ARG A 23 -1.16 -3.62 0.09
N GLN A 24 -1.92 -2.56 0.37
CA GLN A 24 -1.86 -1.30 -0.39
C GLN A 24 -0.47 -0.64 -0.27
N MET A 25 0.15 -0.63 0.92
CA MET A 25 1.50 -0.07 1.10
C MET A 25 2.56 -0.87 0.33
N GLU A 26 2.48 -2.20 0.36
CA GLU A 26 3.33 -3.08 -0.43
C GLU A 26 3.16 -2.85 -1.94
N ASN A 27 1.91 -2.77 -2.42
CA ASN A 27 1.61 -2.42 -3.81
C ASN A 27 2.21 -1.06 -4.22
N GLY A 28 2.31 -0.11 -3.27
CA GLY A 28 2.99 1.15 -3.50
C GLY A 28 4.47 1.01 -3.83
N MET A 29 5.18 0.01 -3.31
CA MET A 29 6.56 -0.30 -3.71
C MET A 29 6.61 -0.76 -5.16
N TYR A 30 5.77 -1.72 -5.54
CA TYR A 30 5.75 -2.26 -6.91
C TYR A 30 5.40 -1.20 -7.96
N ILE A 31 4.42 -0.34 -7.69
CA ILE A 31 4.07 0.76 -8.60
C ILE A 31 5.23 1.74 -8.76
N ARG A 32 5.95 2.07 -7.67
CA ARG A 32 7.14 2.94 -7.76
C ARG A 32 8.26 2.28 -8.57
N MET A 33 8.50 0.98 -8.36
CA MET A 33 9.48 0.23 -9.17
C MET A 33 9.10 0.24 -10.65
N ALA A 34 7.84 -0.05 -10.97
CA ALA A 34 7.35 -0.03 -12.35
C ALA A 34 7.44 1.37 -12.98
N LEU A 35 7.07 2.42 -12.24
CA LEU A 35 7.17 3.79 -12.71
C LEU A 35 8.63 4.21 -12.96
N LEU A 36 9.54 3.86 -12.04
CA LEU A 36 10.97 4.11 -12.23
C LEU A 36 11.53 3.33 -13.42
N ALA A 37 11.14 2.07 -13.60
CA ALA A 37 11.53 1.28 -14.78
C ALA A 37 11.02 1.92 -16.08
N ALA A 38 9.76 2.38 -16.10
CA ALA A 38 9.15 3.03 -17.26
C ALA A 38 9.81 4.37 -17.61
N VAL A 39 10.14 5.19 -16.62
CA VAL A 39 10.76 6.52 -16.83
C VAL A 39 12.26 6.41 -17.15
N LEU A 40 12.95 5.40 -16.62
CA LEU A 40 14.40 5.20 -16.81
C LEU A 40 14.74 4.22 -17.95
N GLY A 41 13.75 3.77 -18.74
CA GLY A 41 13.97 2.97 -19.95
C GLY A 41 14.38 1.50 -19.70
N LYS A 42 13.89 0.90 -18.62
CA LYS A 42 14.14 -0.52 -18.25
C LYS A 42 12.88 -1.40 -18.29
N ALA A 43 11.78 -0.88 -18.81
CA ALA A 43 10.50 -1.56 -18.96
C ALA A 43 10.31 -2.06 -20.41
#